data_AF-A0A2V8Z3D2-F1
#
_entry.id   AF-A0A2V8Z3D2-F1
#
_cell.length_a   1.000
_cell.length_b   1.000
_cell.length_c   1.000
_cell.angle_alpha   90.00
_cell.angle_beta   90.00
_cell.angle_gamma   90.00
#
_symmetry.space_group_name_H-M   'P 1'
#
loop_
_entity.id
_entity.type
_entity.pdbx_description
1 polymer ?
#
loop_
_entity_poly.entity_id
_entity_poly.type
_entity_poly.pdbx_seq_one_letter_code
_entity_poly.pdbx_strand_id
1 'polypeptide(L)'
;MAIFVSLGEFLGVSFLAGYAQPVRPSQPQSAPAAESSKQNQASPSRDRSSQENQYALPRGKKLMLKDGTFQIVRSYERNGDRVRYYSVERSHWEEIPAALVDWDATAKAEAAEKSEQVALDEKVHRQEEANRIDTAMDIDASLQVAPGVFLPPGEGMFLIDGKHVRPMEQAGAEIRTDKKRFLEQVLSPIPIVPGKRNVDIPGSRAKIRITSSNVEFYLREAPPDPDRVSPIVKSSRPGESGPEVELVRATVKGGKRQLESIKSLFGEQVEETRKTLSLQRWEVAPTVYRFTLGEPLTPGEYALAEILPDGMNLFVWDFGVDNDDKPPASRKK
;
A
#
# COMPACT_ATOMS: atom_id res chain seq x y z
N MET A 1 26.49 -62.52 -8.05
CA MET A 1 26.00 -63.76 -8.69
C MET A 1 24.92 -64.34 -7.80
N ALA A 2 23.71 -64.56 -8.35
CA ALA A 2 22.44 -65.06 -7.75
C ALA A 2 21.83 -64.17 -6.64
N ILE A 3 20.73 -63.42 -6.81
CA ILE A 3 19.36 -63.66 -7.32
C ILE A 3 18.61 -64.76 -6.54
N PHE A 4 17.61 -64.34 -5.76
CA PHE A 4 16.33 -65.05 -5.64
C PHE A 4 15.17 -64.05 -5.50
N VAL A 5 14.17 -64.28 -6.33
CA VAL A 5 12.88 -63.61 -6.49
C VAL A 5 11.87 -64.27 -5.55
N SER A 6 10.89 -63.52 -5.02
CA SER A 6 9.58 -64.10 -4.74
C SER A 6 8.48 -63.05 -4.86
N LEU A 7 7.49 -63.44 -5.65
CA LEU A 7 6.34 -62.72 -6.17
C LEU A 7 5.10 -63.21 -5.40
N GLY A 8 4.17 -62.32 -5.07
CA GLY A 8 2.89 -62.69 -4.45
C GLY A 8 1.77 -61.80 -4.97
N GLU A 9 1.16 -62.23 -6.08
CA GLU A 9 -0.15 -61.76 -6.56
C GLU A 9 -1.28 -62.40 -5.76
N PHE A 10 -2.37 -61.67 -5.52
CA PHE A 10 -3.71 -62.25 -5.49
C PHE A 10 -4.73 -61.30 -6.14
N LEU A 11 -5.51 -61.91 -7.04
CA LEU A 11 -6.55 -61.38 -7.92
C LEU A 11 -7.95 -61.40 -7.27
N GLY A 12 -8.84 -60.55 -7.80
CA GLY A 12 -10.32 -60.62 -7.71
C GLY A 12 -10.94 -59.21 -7.56
N VAL A 13 -11.41 -58.46 -8.57
CA VAL A 13 -12.45 -58.67 -9.61
C VAL A 13 -13.81 -59.05 -9.00
N SER A 14 -14.99 -58.48 -9.28
CA SER A 14 -15.54 -57.21 -9.78
C SER A 14 -17.09 -57.37 -9.77
N PHE A 15 -17.81 -56.24 -9.89
CA PHE A 15 -19.21 -56.06 -10.33
C PHE A 15 -20.39 -56.35 -9.39
N LEU A 16 -21.27 -55.35 -9.20
CA LEU A 16 -22.53 -55.22 -9.95
C LEU A 16 -23.16 -53.82 -9.82
N ALA A 17 -23.84 -53.41 -10.89
CA ALA A 17 -24.45 -52.11 -11.14
C ALA A 17 -25.99 -52.15 -11.04
N GLY A 18 -26.61 -51.00 -10.73
CA GLY A 18 -27.87 -50.51 -11.31
C GLY A 18 -29.22 -50.97 -10.71
N TYR A 19 -30.03 -50.03 -10.19
CA TYR A 19 -31.26 -49.48 -10.82
C TYR A 19 -32.20 -48.75 -9.82
N ALA A 20 -32.45 -47.47 -10.11
CA ALA A 20 -33.70 -46.66 -10.06
C ALA A 20 -34.79 -46.75 -8.93
N GLN A 21 -34.93 -45.62 -8.17
CA GLN A 21 -36.11 -44.72 -7.94
C GLN A 21 -37.53 -45.25 -7.54
N PRO A 22 -38.53 -44.41 -7.17
CA PRO A 22 -38.59 -43.22 -6.26
C PRO A 22 -39.87 -43.16 -5.38
N VAL A 23 -39.94 -42.36 -4.29
CA VAL A 23 -41.23 -41.85 -3.73
C VAL A 23 -41.06 -40.47 -3.04
N ARG A 24 -41.86 -39.48 -3.48
CA ARG A 24 -42.19 -38.15 -2.88
C ARG A 24 -43.58 -38.25 -2.17
N PRO A 25 -44.25 -37.16 -1.75
CA PRO A 25 -43.98 -36.15 -0.71
C PRO A 25 -45.15 -36.09 0.32
N SER A 26 -45.12 -35.20 1.32
CA SER A 26 -46.29 -34.99 2.21
C SER A 26 -46.48 -33.51 2.60
N GLN A 27 -47.50 -32.90 1.97
CA GLN A 27 -48.38 -31.82 2.44
C GLN A 27 -49.71 -32.06 1.67
N PRO A 28 -50.91 -31.76 2.21
CA PRO A 28 -51.29 -30.39 2.63
C PRO A 28 -52.31 -30.30 3.79
N GLN A 29 -52.46 -29.13 4.42
CA GLN A 29 -53.77 -28.66 4.90
C GLN A 29 -53.77 -27.14 5.14
N SER A 30 -54.94 -26.56 4.89
CA SER A 30 -55.19 -25.17 4.51
C SER A 30 -56.23 -24.50 5.44
N ALA A 31 -55.90 -23.28 5.91
CA ALA A 31 -56.73 -22.08 6.20
C ALA A 31 -57.99 -22.19 7.13
N PRO A 32 -58.47 -21.08 7.77
CA PRO A 32 -58.87 -19.84 7.09
C PRO A 32 -58.36 -18.52 7.71
N ALA A 33 -58.53 -17.47 6.90
CA ALA A 33 -58.20 -16.07 7.13
C ALA A 33 -59.22 -15.34 8.03
N ALA A 34 -58.77 -14.25 8.66
CA ALA A 34 -59.60 -13.09 8.95
C ALA A 34 -58.75 -11.81 8.76
N GLU A 35 -59.28 -10.92 7.92
CA GLU A 35 -58.74 -9.61 7.53
C GLU A 35 -58.81 -8.59 8.67
N SER A 36 -57.83 -7.68 8.73
CA SER A 36 -58.09 -6.26 8.90
C SER A 36 -56.84 -5.45 8.58
N SER A 37 -57.09 -4.27 8.04
CA SER A 37 -56.26 -3.48 7.16
C SER A 37 -55.85 -2.15 7.77
N LYS A 38 -54.82 -1.53 7.16
CA LYS A 38 -54.30 -0.15 7.32
C LYS A 38 -53.38 0.05 8.55
N GLN A 39 -52.25 0.76 8.50
CA GLN A 39 -51.79 1.80 7.58
C GLN A 39 -50.27 2.04 7.73
N ASN A 40 -49.63 2.34 6.60
CA ASN A 40 -48.34 3.02 6.39
C ASN A 40 -47.61 3.62 7.61
N GLN A 41 -46.33 3.28 7.75
CA GLN A 41 -45.21 4.26 7.64
C GLN A 41 -43.86 3.51 7.64
N ALA A 42 -43.34 3.26 6.44
CA ALA A 42 -41.93 2.91 6.25
C ALA A 42 -41.14 4.21 6.12
N SER A 43 -40.13 4.39 6.97
CA SER A 43 -39.17 5.49 6.87
C SER A 43 -38.04 5.08 5.91
N PRO A 44 -37.79 5.81 4.80
CA PRO A 44 -36.70 5.52 3.88
C PRO A 44 -35.52 6.44 4.18
N SER A 45 -34.40 5.90 4.63
CA SER A 45 -33.16 6.67 4.71
C SER A 45 -31.94 5.78 4.51
N ARG A 46 -31.81 5.24 3.30
CA ARG A 46 -30.58 4.75 2.67
C ARG A 46 -30.87 4.60 1.17
N ASP A 47 -30.69 5.70 0.46
CA ASP A 47 -30.40 5.79 -0.99
C ASP A 47 -30.74 7.22 -1.43
N ARG A 48 -29.83 8.15 -1.13
CA ARG A 48 -29.84 9.48 -1.75
C ARG A 48 -28.49 9.88 -2.35
N SER A 49 -27.51 8.97 -2.32
CA SER A 49 -26.16 9.20 -2.87
C SER A 49 -25.86 8.33 -4.09
N SER A 50 -26.82 7.53 -4.55
CA SER A 50 -26.65 6.52 -5.62
C SER A 50 -27.41 6.87 -6.91
N GLN A 51 -28.10 8.01 -6.99
CA GLN A 51 -28.87 8.43 -8.17
C GLN A 51 -28.44 9.75 -8.83
N GLU A 52 -27.39 10.43 -8.35
CA GLU A 52 -26.92 11.68 -9.01
C GLU A 52 -25.75 11.47 -9.99
N ASN A 53 -25.33 10.21 -10.21
CA ASN A 53 -24.17 9.90 -11.05
C ASN A 53 -24.46 8.95 -12.21
N GLN A 54 -25.72 8.90 -12.67
CA GLN A 54 -26.07 8.30 -13.95
C GLN A 54 -26.52 9.45 -14.86
N TYR A 55 -25.78 9.68 -15.94
CA TYR A 55 -25.87 10.82 -16.88
C TYR A 55 -25.12 12.12 -16.52
N ALA A 56 -23.91 12.03 -15.99
CA ALA A 56 -22.95 13.11 -16.19
C ALA A 56 -22.48 13.09 -17.67
N LEU A 57 -23.29 13.64 -18.58
CA LEU A 57 -22.87 13.91 -19.95
C LEU A 57 -21.58 14.77 -19.89
N PRO A 58 -20.59 14.54 -20.77
CA PRO A 58 -19.40 15.39 -20.79
C PRO A 58 -19.85 16.84 -20.94
N ARG A 59 -19.46 17.71 -19.99
CA ARG A 59 -19.77 19.14 -20.00
C ARG A 59 -19.16 19.75 -21.27
N GLY A 60 -19.95 19.82 -22.34
CA GLY A 60 -19.56 20.50 -23.57
C GLY A 60 -19.58 22.02 -23.36
N LYS A 61 -18.75 22.73 -24.11
CA LYS A 61 -18.76 24.19 -24.20
C LYS A 61 -20.06 24.66 -24.82
N LYS A 62 -20.63 25.77 -24.35
CA LYS A 62 -21.78 26.42 -25.00
C LYS A 62 -21.32 27.32 -26.15
N LEU A 63 -21.74 26.99 -27.37
CA LEU A 63 -21.61 27.84 -28.55
C LEU A 63 -22.91 28.64 -28.72
N MET A 64 -22.86 29.95 -28.48
CA MET A 64 -24.03 30.82 -28.53
C MET A 64 -24.31 31.28 -29.97
N LEU A 65 -25.57 31.23 -30.38
CA LEU A 65 -26.04 31.71 -31.68
C LEU A 65 -26.70 33.10 -31.51
N LYS A 66 -26.68 33.91 -32.56
CA LYS A 66 -27.22 35.29 -32.55
C LYS A 66 -28.74 35.37 -32.38
N ASP A 67 -29.44 34.27 -32.62
CA ASP A 67 -30.88 34.16 -32.34
C ASP A 67 -31.19 33.92 -30.85
N GLY A 68 -30.14 33.85 -30.00
CA GLY A 68 -30.26 33.61 -28.57
C GLY A 68 -30.28 32.13 -28.19
N THR A 69 -30.26 31.21 -29.15
CA THR A 69 -30.13 29.77 -28.88
C THR A 69 -28.66 29.37 -28.67
N PHE A 70 -28.41 28.17 -28.14
CA PHE A 70 -27.05 27.67 -27.92
C PHE A 70 -26.92 26.21 -28.32
N GLN A 71 -25.72 25.83 -28.73
CA GLN A 71 -25.34 24.45 -29.03
C GLN A 71 -24.30 23.98 -28.01
N ILE A 72 -24.47 22.76 -27.47
CA ILE A 72 -23.49 22.14 -26.58
C ILE A 72 -22.47 21.40 -27.45
N VAL A 73 -21.23 21.91 -27.47
CA VAL A 73 -20.17 21.43 -28.36
C VAL A 73 -18.96 20.94 -27.58
N ARG A 74 -18.32 19.87 -28.05
CA ARG A 74 -17.06 19.38 -27.45
C ARG A 74 -15.88 20.27 -27.82
N SER A 75 -15.84 20.69 -29.08
CA SER A 75 -14.83 21.55 -29.67
C SER A 75 -15.40 22.25 -30.90
N TYR A 76 -14.87 23.41 -31.24
CA TYR A 76 -15.19 24.12 -32.47
C TYR A 76 -13.93 24.71 -33.10
N GLU A 77 -13.92 24.81 -34.43
CA GLU A 77 -12.85 25.38 -35.24
C GLU A 77 -13.44 26.40 -36.20
N ARG A 78 -12.76 27.54 -36.37
CA ARG A 78 -13.18 28.61 -37.28
C ARG A 78 -12.44 28.47 -38.61
N ASN A 79 -13.15 28.08 -39.66
CA ASN A 79 -12.65 27.94 -41.01
C ASN A 79 -13.19 29.08 -41.90
N GLY A 80 -12.63 30.28 -41.72
CA GLY A 80 -13.04 31.48 -42.45
C GLY A 80 -14.52 31.82 -42.21
N ASP A 81 -15.34 31.72 -43.25
CA ASP A 81 -16.78 32.04 -43.20
C ASP A 81 -17.64 30.97 -42.51
N ARG A 82 -17.06 29.83 -42.15
CA ARG A 82 -17.75 28.71 -41.49
C ARG A 82 -17.10 28.32 -40.18
N VAL A 83 -17.90 27.87 -39.23
CA VAL A 83 -17.48 27.27 -37.97
C VAL A 83 -17.86 25.81 -38.02
N ARG A 84 -16.87 24.94 -37.86
CA ARG A 84 -17.07 23.50 -37.73
C ARG A 84 -17.05 23.15 -36.24
N TYR A 85 -18.08 22.49 -35.72
CA TYR A 85 -18.16 22.11 -34.31
C TYR A 85 -18.58 20.66 -34.13
N TYR A 86 -18.13 20.04 -33.05
CA TYR A 86 -18.52 18.69 -32.68
C TYR A 86 -19.68 18.74 -31.70
N SER A 87 -20.89 18.41 -32.16
CA SER A 87 -22.09 18.38 -31.32
C SER A 87 -22.00 17.24 -30.31
N VAL A 88 -22.17 17.54 -29.02
CA VAL A 88 -22.17 16.51 -27.96
C VAL A 88 -23.43 15.65 -28.04
N GLU A 89 -24.57 16.26 -28.38
CA GLU A 89 -25.85 15.57 -28.45
C GLU A 89 -25.92 14.59 -29.62
N ARG A 90 -25.39 15.01 -30.77
CA ARG A 90 -25.45 14.23 -32.01
C ARG A 90 -24.15 13.50 -32.32
N SER A 91 -23.13 13.63 -31.46
CA SER A 91 -21.83 12.96 -31.52
C SER A 91 -21.15 12.99 -32.90
N HIS A 92 -21.32 14.08 -33.65
CA HIS A 92 -20.71 14.25 -34.97
C HIS A 92 -20.35 15.71 -35.24
N TRP A 93 -19.60 15.92 -36.33
CA TRP A 93 -19.18 17.24 -36.79
C TRP A 93 -20.27 17.91 -37.63
N GLU A 94 -20.61 19.14 -37.27
CA GLU A 94 -21.56 19.99 -37.98
C GLU A 94 -20.87 21.29 -38.40
N GLU A 95 -21.44 21.98 -39.40
CA GLU A 95 -20.94 23.25 -39.90
C GLU A 95 -22.04 24.30 -39.91
N ILE A 96 -21.72 25.50 -39.43
CA ILE A 96 -22.60 26.68 -39.47
C ILE A 96 -21.82 27.90 -39.97
N PRO A 97 -22.48 28.88 -40.61
CA PRO A 97 -21.86 30.16 -40.92
C PRO A 97 -21.33 30.87 -39.67
N ALA A 98 -20.10 31.38 -39.71
CA ALA A 98 -19.49 32.11 -38.60
C ALA A 98 -20.25 33.38 -38.24
N ALA A 99 -20.99 33.95 -39.20
CA ALA A 99 -21.83 35.13 -38.99
C ALA A 99 -23.05 34.88 -38.10
N LEU A 100 -23.46 33.62 -37.90
CA LEU A 100 -24.59 33.23 -37.04
C LEU A 100 -24.20 32.99 -35.57
N VAL A 101 -22.90 32.90 -35.28
CA VAL A 101 -22.40 32.70 -33.92
C VAL A 101 -22.27 34.06 -33.22
N ASP A 102 -22.78 34.14 -32.00
CA ASP A 102 -22.51 35.24 -31.09
C ASP A 102 -21.23 34.95 -30.30
N TRP A 103 -20.13 35.56 -30.74
CA TRP A 103 -18.83 35.34 -30.13
C TRP A 103 -18.65 36.05 -28.78
N ASP A 104 -19.35 37.15 -28.53
CA ASP A 104 -19.29 37.85 -27.23
C ASP A 104 -20.03 37.03 -26.17
N ALA A 105 -21.21 36.52 -26.51
CA ALA A 105 -21.98 35.63 -25.64
C ALA A 105 -21.25 34.28 -25.43
N THR A 106 -20.64 33.71 -26.47
CA THR A 106 -19.84 32.47 -26.36
C THR A 106 -18.63 32.67 -25.44
N ALA A 107 -17.90 33.78 -25.56
CA ALA A 107 -16.75 34.06 -24.71
C ALA A 107 -17.15 34.24 -23.23
N LYS A 108 -18.29 34.89 -22.96
CA LYS A 108 -18.84 35.02 -21.61
C LYS A 108 -19.27 33.69 -21.01
N ALA A 109 -19.94 32.83 -21.80
CA ALA A 109 -20.33 31.49 -21.36
C ALA A 109 -19.11 30.63 -21.03
N GLU A 110 -18.06 30.67 -21.86
CA GLU A 110 -16.81 29.93 -21.60
C GLU A 110 -16.07 30.46 -20.35
N ALA A 111 -16.09 31.76 -20.11
CA ALA A 111 -15.48 32.35 -18.92
C ALA A 111 -16.23 31.95 -17.64
N ALA A 112 -17.57 31.95 -17.68
CA ALA A 112 -18.41 31.51 -16.58
C ALA A 112 -18.16 30.02 -16.26
N GLU A 113 -18.18 29.14 -17.27
CA GLU A 113 -17.91 27.71 -17.10
C GLU A 113 -16.51 27.43 -16.53
N LYS A 114 -15.48 28.15 -16.99
CA LYS A 114 -14.14 28.02 -16.42
C LYS A 114 -14.10 28.46 -14.95
N SER A 115 -14.78 29.55 -14.60
CA SER A 115 -14.82 30.04 -13.23
C SER A 115 -15.55 29.07 -12.29
N GLU A 116 -16.64 28.46 -12.75
CA GLU A 116 -17.36 27.44 -12.01
C GLU A 116 -16.52 26.17 -11.85
N GLN A 117 -15.79 25.77 -12.88
CA GLN A 117 -14.90 24.61 -12.80
C GLN A 117 -13.79 24.82 -11.79
N VAL A 118 -13.10 25.97 -11.82
CA VAL A 118 -12.07 26.32 -10.83
C VAL A 118 -12.67 26.34 -9.42
N ALA A 119 -13.85 26.92 -9.22
CA ALA A 119 -14.51 26.96 -7.91
C ALA A 119 -14.95 25.56 -7.42
N LEU A 120 -15.30 24.64 -8.32
CA LEU A 120 -15.61 23.25 -7.99
C LEU A 120 -14.35 22.48 -7.63
N ASP A 121 -13.28 22.62 -8.42
CA ASP A 121 -11.99 21.99 -8.16
C ASP A 121 -11.41 22.46 -6.81
N GLU A 122 -11.51 23.76 -6.49
CA GLU A 122 -11.14 24.31 -5.18
C GLU A 122 -11.98 23.74 -4.03
N LYS A 123 -13.29 23.53 -4.24
CA LYS A 123 -14.17 22.92 -3.23
C LYS A 123 -13.87 21.44 -3.02
N VAL A 124 -13.62 20.70 -4.10
CA VAL A 124 -13.23 19.28 -4.04
C VAL A 124 -11.90 19.16 -3.32
N HIS A 125 -10.91 19.99 -3.67
CA HIS A 125 -9.61 20.00 -3.01
C HIS A 125 -9.75 20.30 -1.51
N ARG A 126 -10.51 21.34 -1.14
CA ARG A 126 -10.78 21.67 0.26
C ARG A 126 -11.51 20.55 1.01
N GLN A 127 -12.44 19.86 0.35
CA GLN A 127 -13.17 18.74 0.95
C GLN A 127 -12.27 17.51 1.14
N GLU A 128 -11.39 17.22 0.17
CA GLU A 128 -10.38 16.17 0.28
C GLU A 128 -9.36 16.48 1.38
N GLU A 129 -8.90 17.73 1.48
CA GLU A 129 -8.06 18.19 2.57
C GLU A 129 -8.75 18.05 3.93
N ALA A 130 -10.01 18.47 4.05
CA ALA A 130 -10.79 18.32 5.27
C ALA A 130 -10.98 16.85 5.67
N ASN A 131 -11.32 15.98 4.71
CA ASN A 131 -11.45 14.54 4.95
C ASN A 131 -10.10 13.90 5.35
N ARG A 132 -8.99 14.37 4.77
CA ARG A 132 -7.63 13.92 5.13
C ARG A 132 -7.29 14.29 6.56
N ILE A 133 -7.59 15.52 6.97
CA ILE A 133 -7.36 16.01 8.34
C ILE A 133 -8.21 15.22 9.34
N ASP A 134 -9.49 15.03 9.07
CA ASP A 134 -10.41 14.33 9.98
C ASP A 134 -10.03 12.85 10.15
N THR A 135 -9.69 12.16 9.05
CA THR A 135 -9.23 10.76 9.07
C THR A 135 -7.88 10.61 9.79
N ALA A 136 -6.96 11.56 9.62
CA ALA A 136 -5.66 11.52 10.29
C ALA A 136 -5.78 11.73 11.81
N MET A 137 -6.72 12.57 12.27
CA MET A 137 -6.89 12.88 13.69
C MET A 137 -7.53 11.74 14.49
N ASP A 138 -8.45 10.96 13.91
CA ASP A 138 -9.12 9.84 14.61
C ASP A 138 -8.18 8.65 14.87
N ILE A 139 -7.27 8.38 13.93
CA ILE A 139 -6.28 7.29 14.02
C ILE A 139 -5.16 7.62 15.03
N ASP A 140 -4.88 8.91 15.24
CA ASP A 140 -3.63 9.33 15.84
C ASP A 140 -3.48 8.96 17.34
N ALA A 141 -4.57 8.84 18.10
CA ALA A 141 -4.49 8.56 19.55
C ALA A 141 -5.24 7.30 20.01
N SER A 142 -6.06 6.68 19.15
CA SER A 142 -7.07 5.71 19.58
C SER A 142 -6.87 4.29 19.04
N LEU A 143 -5.87 4.06 18.18
CA LEU A 143 -5.70 2.73 17.57
C LEU A 143 -5.29 1.69 18.63
N GLN A 144 -6.25 0.83 18.97
CA GLN A 144 -6.06 -0.27 19.90
C GLN A 144 -5.40 -1.45 19.19
N VAL A 145 -4.15 -1.75 19.57
CA VAL A 145 -3.34 -2.83 18.96
C VAL A 145 -3.49 -4.16 19.70
N ALA A 146 -3.85 -4.10 20.98
CA ALA A 146 -4.24 -5.24 21.80
C ALA A 146 -5.25 -4.78 22.87
N PRO A 147 -5.98 -5.68 23.55
CA PRO A 147 -6.95 -5.29 24.58
C PRO A 147 -6.32 -4.39 25.66
N GLY A 148 -6.75 -3.13 25.70
CA GLY A 148 -6.22 -2.11 26.61
C GLY A 148 -4.84 -1.53 26.25
N VAL A 149 -4.30 -1.83 25.07
CA VAL A 149 -2.99 -1.34 24.59
C VAL A 149 -3.23 -0.48 23.35
N PHE A 150 -2.82 0.78 23.43
CA PHE A 150 -3.00 1.77 22.36
C PHE A 150 -1.65 2.13 21.74
N LEU A 151 -1.65 2.32 20.42
CA LEU A 151 -0.47 2.81 19.72
C LEU A 151 -0.25 4.30 20.05
N PRO A 152 0.96 4.71 20.47
CA PRO A 152 1.26 6.11 20.74
C PRO A 152 1.00 7.01 19.52
N PRO A 153 0.70 8.29 19.75
CA PRO A 153 0.61 9.27 18.67
C PRO A 153 1.98 9.51 18.02
N GLY A 154 1.95 9.91 16.75
CA GLY A 154 3.12 10.28 15.97
C GLY A 154 3.60 9.20 15.01
N GLU A 155 4.41 9.61 14.05
CA GLU A 155 5.02 8.73 13.05
C GLU A 155 6.19 7.95 13.66
N GLY A 156 6.39 6.71 13.22
CA GLY A 156 7.49 5.88 13.70
C GLY A 156 7.18 4.39 13.70
N MET A 157 8.22 3.61 13.96
CA MET A 157 8.11 2.19 14.23
C MET A 157 7.92 1.97 15.73
N PHE A 158 6.99 1.12 16.11
CA PHE A 158 6.67 0.77 17.48
C PHE A 158 6.80 -0.74 17.67
N LEU A 159 7.47 -1.13 18.74
CA LEU A 159 7.59 -2.51 19.18
C LEU A 159 6.57 -2.79 20.28
N ILE A 160 5.76 -3.82 20.06
CA ILE A 160 4.77 -4.32 21.03
C ILE A 160 5.28 -5.63 21.62
N ASP A 161 5.44 -5.65 22.94
CA ASP A 161 5.80 -6.83 23.72
C ASP A 161 4.75 -7.05 24.81
N GLY A 162 3.75 -7.90 24.50
CA GLY A 162 2.56 -8.09 25.32
C GLY A 162 1.77 -6.80 25.51
N LYS A 163 1.90 -6.18 26.69
CA LYS A 163 1.21 -4.92 27.04
C LYS A 163 2.09 -3.67 26.92
N HIS A 164 3.37 -3.86 26.60
CA HIS A 164 4.32 -2.75 26.53
C HIS A 164 4.46 -2.28 25.09
N VAL A 165 4.31 -0.98 24.88
CA VAL A 165 4.60 -0.33 23.60
C VAL A 165 5.84 0.51 23.75
N ARG A 166 6.81 0.33 22.85
CA ARG A 166 8.06 1.09 22.83
C ARG A 166 8.29 1.67 21.43
N PRO A 167 8.41 3.00 21.28
CA PRO A 167 8.87 3.58 20.02
C PRO A 167 10.31 3.16 19.74
N MET A 168 10.63 2.91 18.48
CA MET A 168 11.95 2.53 18.01
C MET A 168 12.62 3.72 17.32
N GLU A 169 13.85 4.03 17.75
CA GLU A 169 14.70 5.01 17.06
C GLU A 169 15.30 4.39 15.79
N GLN A 170 15.45 5.18 14.73
CA GLN A 170 16.23 4.76 13.57
C GLN A 170 17.73 4.78 13.90
N ALA A 171 18.41 3.68 13.63
CA ALA A 171 19.87 3.56 13.63
C ALA A 171 20.38 3.79 12.21
N GLY A 172 21.42 4.61 12.06
CA GLY A 172 22.09 4.84 10.79
C GLY A 172 23.07 3.70 10.45
N ALA A 173 22.82 3.02 9.34
CA ALA A 173 23.73 2.07 8.73
C ALA A 173 24.69 2.78 7.75
N GLU A 174 25.92 2.29 7.67
CA GLU A 174 26.96 2.83 6.81
C GLU A 174 27.32 1.82 5.71
N ILE A 175 27.48 2.31 4.47
CA ILE A 175 28.05 1.52 3.38
C ILE A 175 29.57 1.57 3.50
N ARG A 176 30.19 0.41 3.75
CA ARG A 176 31.65 0.27 3.83
C ARG A 176 32.20 -0.50 2.64
N THR A 177 33.10 0.16 1.92
CA THR A 177 33.85 -0.41 0.79
C THR A 177 35.30 -0.69 1.20
N ASP A 178 35.87 -1.80 0.71
CA ASP A 178 37.27 -2.13 0.97
C ASP A 178 38.22 -1.14 0.26
N LYS A 179 38.81 -0.21 1.02
CA LYS A 179 39.68 0.88 0.54
C LYS A 179 40.85 0.42 -0.36
N LYS A 180 41.39 -0.77 -0.11
CA LYS A 180 42.50 -1.34 -0.90
C LYS A 180 42.07 -1.68 -2.33
N ARG A 181 40.86 -2.23 -2.51
CA ARG A 181 40.32 -2.56 -3.84
C ARG A 181 39.77 -1.33 -4.56
N PHE A 182 39.25 -0.36 -3.83
CA PHE A 182 38.79 0.91 -4.41
C PHE A 182 39.95 1.71 -5.04
N LEU A 183 41.14 1.70 -4.43
CA LEU A 183 42.30 2.38 -5.00
C LEU A 183 42.81 1.69 -6.28
N GLU A 184 42.75 0.36 -6.35
CA GLU A 184 43.01 -0.41 -7.59
C GLU A 184 41.97 -0.12 -8.68
N GLN A 185 40.72 0.11 -8.28
CA GLN A 185 39.61 0.41 -9.20
C GLN A 185 39.75 1.79 -9.88
N VAL A 186 40.27 2.81 -9.18
CA VAL A 186 40.48 4.16 -9.73
C VAL A 186 41.68 4.23 -10.69
N LEU A 187 42.65 3.32 -10.56
CA LEU A 187 43.88 3.30 -11.36
C LEU A 187 43.79 2.43 -12.63
N SER A 188 42.71 1.68 -12.82
CA SER A 188 42.54 0.80 -13.99
C SER A 188 41.59 1.43 -15.02
N PRO A 189 42.00 1.59 -16.30
CA PRO A 189 41.13 2.12 -17.37
C PRO A 189 39.99 1.17 -17.78
N ILE A 190 39.94 -0.06 -17.25
CA ILE A 190 38.87 -1.04 -17.47
C ILE A 190 38.40 -1.54 -16.09
N PRO A 191 37.10 -1.54 -15.77
CA PRO A 191 36.59 -1.88 -14.43
C PRO A 191 36.61 -3.40 -14.16
N ILE A 192 37.75 -4.07 -14.26
CA ILE A 192 37.85 -5.55 -14.11
C ILE A 192 37.84 -5.98 -12.63
N VAL A 193 38.09 -5.06 -11.69
CA VAL A 193 38.29 -5.40 -10.27
C VAL A 193 36.97 -5.67 -9.54
N PRO A 194 36.80 -6.84 -8.89
CA PRO A 194 35.62 -7.14 -8.08
C PRO A 194 35.47 -6.22 -6.87
N GLY A 195 34.35 -5.49 -6.81
CA GLY A 195 33.96 -4.65 -5.68
C GLY A 195 33.24 -5.44 -4.60
N LYS A 196 33.43 -5.03 -3.33
CA LYS A 196 32.63 -5.51 -2.19
C LYS A 196 32.21 -4.33 -1.32
N ARG A 197 30.91 -4.24 -1.05
CA ARG A 197 30.30 -3.25 -0.15
C ARG A 197 29.53 -3.99 0.93
N ASN A 198 29.63 -3.55 2.17
CA ASN A 198 28.81 -4.07 3.27
C ASN A 198 27.98 -2.93 3.86
N VAL A 199 26.75 -3.23 4.24
CA VAL A 199 25.89 -2.31 5.00
C VAL A 199 26.02 -2.69 6.46
N ASP A 200 26.59 -1.79 7.26
CA ASP A 200 26.95 -2.04 8.66
C ASP A 200 26.31 -1.01 9.59
N ILE A 201 25.64 -1.45 10.65
CA ILE A 201 25.26 -0.58 11.77
C ILE A 201 26.45 -0.48 12.74
N PRO A 202 26.90 0.73 13.11
CA PRO A 202 27.88 0.91 14.17
C PRO A 202 27.44 0.31 15.51
N GLY A 203 28.39 -0.22 16.26
CA GLY A 203 28.15 -0.85 17.56
C GLY A 203 27.82 -2.34 17.45
N SER A 204 28.22 -3.10 18.46
CA SER A 204 28.05 -4.55 18.53
C SER A 204 26.68 -4.99 19.07
N ARG A 205 25.88 -4.07 19.62
CA ARG A 205 24.65 -4.38 20.35
C ARG A 205 23.63 -3.26 20.17
N ALA A 206 22.38 -3.64 19.88
CA ALA A 206 21.24 -2.71 19.82
C ALA A 206 20.92 -2.12 21.19
N LYS A 207 20.36 -0.90 21.20
CA LYS A 207 19.83 -0.28 22.43
C LYS A 207 18.60 -1.00 22.95
N ILE A 208 17.66 -1.34 22.05
CA ILE A 208 16.43 -2.04 22.39
C ILE A 208 16.72 -3.54 22.52
N ARG A 209 16.38 -4.10 23.68
CA ARG A 209 16.48 -5.53 23.97
C ARG A 209 15.10 -6.10 24.24
N ILE A 210 14.85 -7.27 23.66
CA ILE A 210 13.67 -8.09 23.91
C ILE A 210 14.09 -9.48 24.37
N THR A 211 13.20 -10.14 25.08
CA THR A 211 13.39 -11.49 25.61
C THR A 211 12.25 -12.40 25.16
N SER A 212 11.04 -11.85 25.02
CA SER A 212 9.87 -12.50 24.43
C SER A 212 10.04 -12.75 22.93
N SER A 213 9.57 -13.92 22.48
CA SER A 213 9.47 -14.28 21.06
C SER A 213 8.18 -13.81 20.40
N ASN A 214 7.19 -13.36 21.17
CA ASN A 214 5.88 -12.90 20.68
C ASN A 214 5.84 -11.38 20.57
N VAL A 215 6.76 -10.82 19.78
CA VAL A 215 6.79 -9.40 19.48
C VAL A 215 6.08 -9.09 18.18
N GLU A 216 5.45 -7.92 18.15
CA GLU A 216 4.84 -7.36 16.95
C GLU A 216 5.37 -5.96 16.72
N PHE A 217 5.36 -5.54 15.46
CA PHE A 217 5.82 -4.20 15.10
C PHE A 217 4.72 -3.46 14.38
N TYR A 218 4.64 -2.16 14.64
CA TYR A 218 3.68 -1.27 13.98
C TYR A 218 4.43 -0.08 13.40
N LEU A 219 4.30 0.15 12.10
CA LEU A 219 4.77 1.37 11.45
C LEU A 219 3.58 2.31 11.26
N ARG A 220 3.69 3.52 11.79
CA ARG A 220 2.83 4.64 11.41
C ARG A 220 3.61 5.58 10.51
N GLU A 221 3.20 5.70 9.26
CA GLU A 221 3.72 6.71 8.36
C GLU A 221 2.98 8.03 8.56
N ALA A 222 3.65 9.15 8.30
CA ALA A 222 2.96 10.43 8.19
C ALA A 222 1.92 10.38 7.04
N PRO A 223 0.79 11.09 7.22
CA PRO A 223 -0.12 11.37 6.13
C PRO A 223 0.65 11.93 4.93
N PRO A 224 0.30 11.57 3.69
CA PRO A 224 0.91 12.14 2.50
C PRO A 224 0.59 13.64 2.45
N ASP A 225 1.53 14.44 2.96
CA ASP A 225 1.51 15.89 2.93
C ASP A 225 2.79 16.34 2.21
N PRO A 226 2.69 16.97 1.03
CA PRO A 226 3.86 17.37 0.25
C PRO A 226 4.72 18.44 0.96
N ASP A 227 4.16 19.17 1.92
CA ASP A 227 4.86 20.23 2.65
C ASP A 227 5.50 19.71 3.97
N ARG A 228 5.19 18.48 4.38
CA ARG A 228 5.72 17.85 5.60
C ARG A 228 6.89 16.92 5.27
N VAL A 229 8.07 17.27 5.77
CA VAL A 229 9.25 16.40 5.69
C VAL A 229 9.17 15.31 6.76
N SER A 230 8.92 14.06 6.36
CA SER A 230 9.00 12.88 7.23
C SER A 230 10.39 12.24 7.15
N PRO A 231 10.97 11.78 8.28
CA PRO A 231 12.20 10.98 8.27
C PRO A 231 11.97 9.52 7.83
N ILE A 232 10.72 9.09 7.68
CA ILE A 232 10.34 7.73 7.25
C ILE A 232 10.17 7.75 5.73
N VAL A 233 10.89 6.88 5.03
CA VAL A 233 10.87 6.87 3.56
C VAL A 233 9.81 5.88 3.10
N LYS A 234 8.82 6.37 2.33
CA LYS A 234 7.77 5.48 1.82
C LYS A 234 8.36 4.51 0.79
N SER A 235 8.38 3.24 1.12
CA SER A 235 8.59 2.15 0.17
C SER A 235 7.25 1.59 -0.30
N SER A 236 7.19 1.04 -1.52
CA SER A 236 6.01 0.33 -1.99
C SER A 236 6.39 -0.63 -3.10
N ARG A 237 5.80 -1.84 -3.08
CA ARG A 237 5.93 -2.77 -4.20
C ARG A 237 5.10 -2.27 -5.39
N PRO A 238 5.54 -2.52 -6.64
CA PRO A 238 4.72 -2.23 -7.81
C PRO A 238 3.34 -2.90 -7.69
N GLY A 239 2.27 -2.08 -7.63
CA GLY A 239 0.90 -2.56 -7.53
C GLY A 239 0.40 -2.85 -6.11
N GLU A 240 1.21 -2.66 -5.06
CA GLU A 240 0.76 -2.72 -3.66
C GLU A 240 0.92 -1.36 -2.98
N SER A 241 -0.07 -0.99 -2.18
CA SER A 241 0.01 0.18 -1.30
C SER A 241 0.77 -0.16 -0.02
N GLY A 242 1.63 0.76 0.43
CA GLY A 242 2.28 0.69 1.74
C GLY A 242 3.71 0.13 1.75
N PRO A 243 4.39 0.23 2.90
CA PRO A 243 5.83 0.05 3.07
C PRO A 243 6.24 -1.39 2.79
N GLU A 244 7.28 -1.54 1.99
CA GLU A 244 8.06 -2.77 1.90
C GLU A 244 9.12 -2.77 3.00
N VAL A 245 8.89 -3.58 4.03
CA VAL A 245 9.79 -3.75 5.18
C VAL A 245 10.24 -5.19 5.26
N GLU A 246 11.54 -5.39 5.44
CA GLU A 246 12.14 -6.69 5.70
C GLU A 246 12.75 -6.77 7.09
N LEU A 247 12.65 -7.95 7.70
CA LEU A 247 13.35 -8.29 8.92
C LEU A 247 14.69 -8.96 8.58
N VAL A 248 15.80 -8.32 8.95
CA VAL A 248 17.15 -8.79 8.63
C VAL A 248 17.90 -9.15 9.91
N ARG A 249 18.50 -10.36 9.95
CA ARG A 249 19.42 -10.75 11.02
C ARG A 249 20.81 -10.20 10.75
N ALA A 250 21.30 -9.38 11.66
CA ALA A 250 22.63 -8.82 11.57
C ALA A 250 23.71 -9.84 11.97
N THR A 251 24.85 -9.81 11.28
CA THR A 251 26.05 -10.56 11.65
C THR A 251 27.00 -9.65 12.42
N VAL A 252 27.19 -9.92 13.72
CA VAL A 252 28.07 -9.12 14.58
C VAL A 252 29.53 -9.47 14.29
N LYS A 253 30.33 -8.50 13.82
CA LYS A 253 31.76 -8.72 13.53
C LYS A 253 32.57 -7.44 13.72
N GLY A 254 33.61 -7.47 14.56
CA GLY A 254 34.53 -6.34 14.72
C GLY A 254 33.88 -5.07 15.28
N GLY A 255 32.96 -5.22 16.25
CA GLY A 255 32.31 -4.07 16.90
C GLY A 255 31.18 -3.42 16.11
N LYS A 256 30.72 -4.05 15.03
CA LYS A 256 29.64 -3.60 14.15
C LYS A 256 28.69 -4.75 13.83
N ARG A 257 27.51 -4.40 13.32
CA ARG A 257 26.43 -5.33 12.97
C ARG A 257 26.16 -5.23 11.47
N GLN A 258 26.59 -6.24 10.72
CA GLN A 258 26.46 -6.26 9.26
C GLN A 258 25.07 -6.77 8.86
N LEU A 259 24.32 -6.00 8.08
CA LEU A 259 22.99 -6.35 7.57
C LEU A 259 23.05 -7.01 6.18
N GLU A 260 23.90 -6.47 5.31
CA GLU A 260 23.96 -6.83 3.90
C GLU A 260 25.40 -6.90 3.39
N SER A 261 25.65 -7.74 2.40
CA SER A 261 26.89 -7.79 1.64
C SER A 261 26.57 -7.77 0.15
N ILE A 262 27.06 -6.76 -0.55
CA ILE A 262 26.91 -6.59 -1.99
C ILE A 262 28.27 -6.85 -2.65
N LYS A 263 28.31 -7.76 -3.63
CA LYS A 263 29.46 -7.96 -4.50
C LYS A 263 29.15 -7.45 -5.90
N SER A 264 30.13 -6.77 -6.48
CA SER A 264 30.03 -6.21 -7.82
C SER A 264 31.17 -6.70 -8.68
N LEU A 265 30.90 -6.98 -9.95
CA LEU A 265 31.88 -7.32 -10.97
C LEU A 265 31.62 -6.43 -12.18
N PHE A 266 32.67 -5.86 -12.78
CA PHE A 266 32.51 -4.96 -13.92
C PHE A 266 31.65 -3.71 -13.69
N GLY A 267 31.51 -3.29 -12.43
CA GLY A 267 30.63 -2.18 -12.03
C GLY A 267 29.17 -2.57 -11.85
N GLU A 268 28.79 -3.80 -12.20
CA GLU A 268 27.43 -4.32 -12.01
C GLU A 268 27.33 -5.13 -10.71
N GLN A 269 26.18 -5.08 -10.05
CA GLN A 269 25.88 -5.91 -8.90
C GLN A 269 25.61 -7.35 -9.34
N VAL A 270 26.39 -8.29 -8.83
CA VAL A 270 26.27 -9.71 -9.21
C VAL A 270 25.74 -10.57 -8.06
N GLU A 271 25.99 -10.17 -6.81
CA GLU A 271 25.54 -10.92 -5.64
C GLU A 271 25.13 -9.97 -4.53
N GLU A 272 23.97 -10.23 -3.95
CA GLU A 272 23.45 -9.56 -2.77
C GLU A 272 23.14 -10.61 -1.72
N THR A 273 23.76 -10.49 -0.55
CA THR A 273 23.56 -11.44 0.56
C THR A 273 23.04 -10.72 1.78
N ARG A 274 21.82 -11.08 2.18
CA ARG A 274 21.17 -10.69 3.43
C ARG A 274 20.51 -11.90 4.09
N LYS A 275 20.44 -11.89 5.41
CA LYS A 275 19.75 -12.92 6.19
C LYS A 275 18.35 -12.44 6.55
N THR A 276 17.46 -12.47 5.57
CA THR A 276 16.06 -12.05 5.76
C THR A 276 15.26 -13.16 6.44
N LEU A 277 14.43 -12.78 7.40
CA LEU A 277 13.48 -13.65 8.10
C LEU A 277 12.07 -13.36 7.61
N SER A 278 11.18 -14.35 7.74
CA SER A 278 9.79 -14.20 7.33
C SER A 278 9.08 -13.15 8.19
N LEU A 279 8.54 -12.11 7.55
CA LEU A 279 7.75 -11.06 8.16
C LEU A 279 6.45 -10.91 7.36
N GLN A 280 5.31 -10.97 8.06
CA GLN A 280 3.99 -10.77 7.47
C GLN A 280 3.55 -9.32 7.72
N ARG A 281 2.91 -8.69 6.73
CA ARG A 281 2.47 -7.29 6.78
C ARG A 281 0.95 -7.22 6.65
N TRP A 282 0.32 -6.36 7.45
CA TRP A 282 -1.11 -6.07 7.43
C TRP A 282 -1.33 -4.56 7.49
N GLU A 283 -2.17 -4.00 6.61
CA GLU A 283 -2.67 -2.63 6.78
C GLU A 283 -3.86 -2.68 7.74
N VAL A 284 -3.69 -2.13 8.95
CA VAL A 284 -4.69 -2.21 10.02
C VAL A 284 -5.51 -0.92 10.14
N ALA A 285 -4.97 0.17 9.62
CA ALA A 285 -5.64 1.46 9.44
C ALA A 285 -4.90 2.22 8.33
N PRO A 286 -5.49 3.27 7.74
CA PRO A 286 -4.79 4.16 6.81
C PRO A 286 -3.44 4.59 7.37
N THR A 287 -2.38 4.41 6.58
CA THR A 287 -0.97 4.71 6.95
C THR A 287 -0.43 4.00 8.19
N VAL A 288 -1.12 2.98 8.70
CA VAL A 288 -0.68 2.15 9.83
C VAL A 288 -0.58 0.69 9.44
N TYR A 289 0.64 0.16 9.55
CA TYR A 289 0.99 -1.19 9.12
C TYR A 289 1.46 -2.02 10.30
N ARG A 290 0.89 -3.21 10.47
CA ARG A 290 1.29 -4.21 11.46
C ARG A 290 2.19 -5.25 10.81
N PHE A 291 3.27 -5.61 11.50
CA PHE A 291 4.20 -6.65 11.10
C PHE A 291 4.27 -7.75 12.16
N THR A 292 4.08 -8.99 11.73
CA THR A 292 4.14 -10.19 12.58
C THR A 292 5.22 -11.13 12.10
N LEU A 293 5.90 -11.78 13.03
CA LEU A 293 6.96 -12.74 12.75
C LEU A 293 6.37 -14.01 12.13
N GLY A 294 6.93 -14.44 10.99
CA GLY A 294 6.58 -15.73 10.37
C GLY A 294 7.33 -16.91 11.00
N GLU A 295 8.38 -16.65 11.76
CA GLU A 295 9.20 -17.66 12.44
C GLU A 295 9.73 -17.13 13.79
N PRO A 296 9.98 -18.00 14.80
CA PRO A 296 10.53 -17.58 16.07
C PRO A 296 11.93 -16.97 15.94
N LEU A 297 12.19 -15.88 16.65
CA LEU A 297 13.52 -15.28 16.67
C LEU A 297 14.47 -16.06 17.58
N THR A 298 15.67 -16.28 17.07
CA THR A 298 16.78 -16.81 17.89
C THR A 298 17.53 -15.64 18.53
N PRO A 299 18.31 -15.88 19.61
CA PRO A 299 19.15 -14.85 20.19
C PRO A 299 20.10 -14.22 19.17
N GLY A 300 20.20 -12.90 19.16
CA GLY A 300 20.98 -12.17 18.16
C GLY A 300 20.60 -10.71 17.99
N GLU A 301 21.14 -10.12 16.93
CA GLU A 301 20.89 -8.73 16.53
C GLU A 301 20.07 -8.71 15.24
N TYR A 302 19.09 -7.83 15.19
CA TYR A 302 18.10 -7.75 14.13
C TYR A 302 17.82 -6.30 13.75
N ALA A 303 17.36 -6.09 12.52
CA ALA A 303 16.89 -4.80 12.05
C ALA A 303 15.67 -4.96 11.16
N LEU A 304 14.71 -4.05 11.29
CA LEU A 304 13.67 -3.83 10.30
C LEU A 304 14.17 -2.75 9.35
N ALA A 305 14.23 -3.08 8.06
CA ALA A 305 14.70 -2.19 7.02
C ALA A 305 13.63 -2.01 5.95
N GLU A 306 13.36 -0.76 5.58
CA GLU A 306 12.56 -0.48 4.39
C GLU A 306 13.39 -0.81 3.14
N ILE A 307 12.75 -1.43 2.15
CA ILE A 307 13.36 -1.71 0.85
C ILE A 307 12.84 -0.68 -0.14
N LEU A 308 13.76 0.15 -0.63
CA LEU A 308 13.52 1.19 -1.62
C LEU A 308 13.83 0.64 -3.02
N PRO A 309 13.38 1.32 -4.11
CA PRO A 309 13.70 0.91 -5.48
C PRO A 309 15.21 0.80 -5.78
N ASP A 310 16.05 1.52 -5.05
CA ASP A 310 17.51 1.55 -5.18
C ASP A 310 18.25 0.67 -4.15
N GLY A 311 17.52 -0.02 -3.28
CA GLY A 311 18.07 -0.96 -2.29
C GLY A 311 17.56 -0.73 -0.87
N MET A 312 18.29 -1.25 0.12
CA MET A 312 17.92 -1.12 1.53
C MET A 312 18.06 0.32 2.04
N ASN A 313 17.04 0.83 2.74
CA ASN A 313 17.13 2.09 3.47
C ASN A 313 18.21 1.98 4.56
N LEU A 314 19.10 2.98 4.63
CA LEU A 314 20.18 3.03 5.61
C LEU A 314 19.70 3.48 7.00
N PHE A 315 18.51 4.06 7.11
CA PHE A 315 17.89 4.38 8.40
C PHE A 315 16.96 3.24 8.80
N VAL A 316 17.38 2.50 9.82
CA VAL A 316 16.94 1.14 10.06
C VAL A 316 16.50 1.00 11.52
N TRP A 317 15.47 0.23 11.84
CA TRP A 317 15.05 0.05 13.24
C TRP A 317 15.69 -1.20 13.83
N ASP A 318 16.68 -1.01 14.70
CA ASP A 318 17.45 -2.10 15.28
C ASP A 318 16.94 -2.55 16.64
N PHE A 319 17.04 -3.85 16.89
CA PHE A 319 16.78 -4.44 18.19
C PHE A 319 17.62 -5.71 18.34
N GLY A 320 17.67 -6.25 19.55
CA GLY A 320 18.23 -7.58 19.71
C GLY A 320 17.49 -8.43 20.72
N VAL A 321 17.63 -9.72 20.50
CA VAL A 321 16.99 -10.79 21.26
C VAL A 321 18.03 -11.34 22.23
N ASP A 322 17.78 -11.18 23.52
CA ASP A 322 18.54 -11.84 24.57
C ASP A 322 17.97 -13.24 24.85
N ASN A 323 18.81 -14.12 25.41
CA ASN A 323 18.29 -15.36 26.00
C ASN A 323 17.43 -15.01 27.22
N ASP A 324 16.33 -15.74 27.41
CA ASP A 324 15.49 -15.71 28.64
C ASP A 324 16.29 -15.94 29.93
N ASP A 325 17.53 -16.42 29.84
CA ASP A 325 18.29 -17.03 30.93
C ASP A 325 19.42 -16.19 31.53
N LYS A 326 19.41 -14.85 31.40
CA LYS A 326 20.41 -14.03 32.12
C LYS A 326 19.81 -12.81 32.83
N PRO A 327 19.83 -12.77 34.18
CA PRO A 327 19.50 -11.56 34.93
C PRO A 327 20.47 -10.43 34.55
N PRO A 328 20.04 -9.16 34.63
CA PRO A 328 20.92 -8.03 34.39
C PRO A 328 22.12 -8.12 35.32
N ALA A 329 23.33 -8.18 34.75
CA ALA A 329 24.55 -8.14 35.51
C ALA A 329 24.56 -6.86 36.35
N SER A 330 24.47 -7.02 37.67
CA SER A 330 24.60 -5.95 38.64
C SER A 330 25.83 -5.11 38.29
N ARG A 331 25.64 -3.83 37.94
CA ARG A 331 26.74 -2.87 37.86
C ARG A 331 27.34 -2.76 39.26
N LYS A 332 28.46 -3.44 39.49
CA LYS A 332 29.39 -3.08 40.55
C LYS A 332 30.23 -1.92 40.05
N LYS A 333 29.91 -0.71 40.50
CA LYS A 333 30.87 0.18 41.18
C LYS A 333 30.14 1.37 41.77
#